data_AF-A0A0G4QE33-F1
#
_entry.id   AF-A0A0G4QE33-F1
#
_cell.length_a   1.000
_cell.length_b   1.000
_cell.length_c   1.000
_cell.angle_alpha   90.00
_cell.angle_beta   90.00
_cell.angle_gamma   90.00
#
_symmetry.space_group_name_H-M   'P 1'
#
loop_
_entity.id
_entity.type
_entity.pdbx_description
1 polymer ?
#
loop_
_entity_poly.entity_id
_entity_poly.type
_entity_poly.pdbx_seq_one_letter_code
_entity_poly.pdbx_strand_id
1 'polypeptide(L)'
;MKEDALSECLKNESNQETTQFSELSALELVTLINSADMTVANAVKKELPAIAKAVEKITERLQKGGRIFYVGAGTSGRLAVLDSAECPPTFGVPSTLVQAIIAGGHDAMLKAVENIEDSREAAIEELQRRHVSDKDVVIGIAASGRTPFTVAALQYGKKLKALTISITTRGKSKMSEIADLSIAPDVGAEVLTGSTRMKSGTAQKMILGMLSTSVMTKLGKVHKNLMVDVIASNEKLQRRAEGIVSEVCGISHERARALLQMVNYHPRKAILMYELHLSVEKVEQITQQYPYRSLQQQLALFN
;
A
#
# COMPACT_ATOMS: atom_id res chain seq x y z
N MET A 1 -13.95 -13.91 -30.78
CA MET A 1 -12.78 -13.21 -30.24
C MET A 1 -12.76 -13.04 -28.71
N LYS A 2 -13.90 -12.96 -27.98
CA LYS A 2 -13.88 -12.88 -26.49
C LYS A 2 -13.76 -14.25 -25.78
N GLU A 3 -14.29 -15.33 -26.36
CA GLU A 3 -14.23 -16.68 -25.76
C GLU A 3 -12.82 -17.26 -25.71
N ASP A 4 -11.92 -16.84 -26.61
CA ASP A 4 -10.57 -17.41 -26.73
C ASP A 4 -9.66 -16.98 -25.57
N ALA A 5 -9.66 -15.68 -25.23
CA ALA A 5 -8.80 -15.11 -24.18
C ALA A 5 -9.23 -15.49 -22.75
N LEU A 6 -10.53 -15.74 -22.51
CA LEU A 6 -10.99 -16.25 -21.21
C LEU A 6 -10.55 -17.71 -21.03
N SER A 7 -10.78 -18.53 -22.06
CA SER A 7 -10.42 -19.95 -22.07
C SER A 7 -8.91 -20.16 -21.96
N GLU A 8 -8.09 -19.35 -22.65
CA GLU A 8 -6.64 -19.40 -22.55
C GLU A 8 -6.14 -19.03 -21.14
N CYS A 9 -6.74 -18.02 -20.51
CA CYS A 9 -6.41 -17.69 -19.12
C CYS A 9 -6.78 -18.82 -18.14
N LEU A 10 -7.95 -19.44 -18.31
CA LEU A 10 -8.36 -20.57 -17.46
C LEU A 10 -7.44 -21.79 -17.64
N LYS A 11 -6.94 -22.03 -18.86
CA LYS A 11 -5.92 -23.07 -19.11
C LYS A 11 -4.61 -22.73 -18.36
N ASN A 12 -4.19 -21.48 -18.39
CA ASN A 12 -2.97 -21.01 -17.70
C ASN A 12 -3.11 -20.95 -16.17
N GLU A 13 -4.34 -21.05 -15.63
CA GLU A 13 -4.59 -21.14 -14.18
C GLU A 13 -4.43 -22.56 -13.63
N SER A 14 -4.44 -23.57 -14.50
CA SER A 14 -4.27 -24.97 -14.10
C SER A 14 -2.84 -25.26 -13.66
N ASN A 15 -2.70 -25.86 -12.49
CA ASN A 15 -1.41 -26.35 -11.99
C ASN A 15 -1.30 -27.87 -12.19
N GLN A 16 -0.54 -28.28 -13.20
CA GLN A 16 -0.35 -29.69 -13.55
C GLN A 16 0.47 -30.45 -12.50
N GLU A 17 1.23 -29.75 -11.66
CA GLU A 17 2.06 -30.35 -10.61
C GLU A 17 1.26 -30.67 -9.34
N THR A 18 0.01 -30.20 -9.24
CA THR A 18 -0.82 -30.35 -8.04
C THR A 18 -2.16 -31.04 -8.31
N THR A 19 -2.25 -31.88 -9.34
CA THR A 19 -3.49 -32.59 -9.70
C THR A 19 -4.00 -33.53 -8.61
N GLN A 20 -3.10 -34.09 -7.78
CA GLN A 20 -3.44 -34.95 -6.65
C GLN A 20 -3.59 -34.19 -5.32
N PHE A 21 -3.78 -32.86 -5.35
CA PHE A 21 -3.78 -32.02 -4.15
C PHE A 21 -4.73 -32.51 -3.05
N SER A 22 -5.92 -32.99 -3.39
CA SER A 22 -6.91 -33.49 -2.42
C SER A 22 -6.56 -34.84 -1.77
N GLU A 23 -5.58 -35.56 -2.30
CA GLU A 23 -5.17 -36.90 -1.83
C GLU A 23 -3.99 -36.84 -0.84
N LEU A 24 -3.32 -35.68 -0.76
CA LEU A 24 -2.16 -35.47 0.09
C LEU A 24 -2.53 -35.50 1.58
N SER A 25 -1.62 -36.03 2.40
CA SER A 25 -1.71 -35.90 3.86
C SER A 25 -1.61 -34.44 4.30
N ALA A 26 -2.02 -34.15 5.54
CA ALA A 26 -1.97 -32.79 6.08
C ALA A 26 -0.56 -32.18 6.03
N LEU A 27 0.50 -32.96 6.30
CA LEU A 27 1.87 -32.48 6.24
C LEU A 27 2.31 -32.18 4.81
N GLU A 28 1.96 -33.04 3.86
CA GLU A 28 2.28 -32.85 2.44
C GLU A 28 1.56 -31.61 1.87
N LEU A 29 0.27 -31.41 2.23
CA LEU A 29 -0.51 -30.23 1.87
C LEU A 29 0.20 -28.93 2.28
N VAL A 30 0.55 -28.79 3.57
CA VAL A 30 1.17 -27.55 4.06
C VAL A 30 2.61 -27.38 3.55
N THR A 31 3.33 -28.48 3.31
CA THR A 31 4.68 -28.45 2.72
C THR A 31 4.63 -27.96 1.27
N LEU A 32 3.67 -28.44 0.49
CA LEU A 32 3.46 -28.01 -0.89
C LEU A 32 3.05 -26.53 -0.96
N ILE A 33 2.10 -26.10 -0.12
CA ILE A 33 1.69 -24.69 -0.03
C ILE A 33 2.91 -23.81 0.33
N ASN A 34 3.69 -24.17 1.35
CA ASN A 34 4.85 -23.40 1.76
C ASN A 34 5.92 -23.32 0.67
N SER A 35 6.19 -24.43 -0.02
CA SER A 35 7.13 -24.49 -1.14
C SER A 35 6.71 -23.53 -2.26
N ALA A 36 5.40 -23.46 -2.56
CA ALA A 36 4.86 -22.52 -3.52
C ALA A 36 5.00 -21.07 -3.05
N ASP A 37 4.73 -20.77 -1.77
CA ASP A 37 4.88 -19.44 -1.19
C ASP A 37 6.31 -18.90 -1.25
N MET A 38 7.32 -19.76 -1.08
CA MET A 38 8.74 -19.38 -1.19
C MET A 38 9.10 -18.78 -2.57
N THR A 39 8.35 -19.12 -3.62
CA THR A 39 8.58 -18.60 -4.97
C THR A 39 8.13 -17.15 -5.15
N VAL A 40 7.21 -16.68 -4.30
CA VAL A 40 6.54 -15.38 -4.45
C VAL A 40 7.53 -14.21 -4.36
N ALA A 41 8.42 -14.26 -3.37
CA ALA A 41 9.42 -13.20 -3.19
C ALA A 41 10.36 -13.07 -4.40
N ASN A 42 10.68 -14.19 -5.06
CA ASN A 42 11.50 -14.20 -6.27
C ASN A 42 10.76 -13.57 -7.47
N ALA A 43 9.45 -13.79 -7.59
CA ALA A 43 8.64 -13.13 -8.60
C ALA A 43 8.59 -11.60 -8.37
N VAL A 44 8.34 -11.17 -7.12
CA VAL A 44 8.33 -9.74 -6.74
C VAL A 44 9.71 -9.10 -6.95
N LYS A 45 10.81 -9.83 -6.68
CA LYS A 45 12.19 -9.36 -6.90
C LYS A 45 12.43 -8.89 -8.33
N LYS A 46 11.83 -9.55 -9.33
CA LYS A 46 11.96 -9.17 -10.74
C LYS A 46 11.34 -7.80 -11.06
N GLU A 47 10.38 -7.37 -10.25
CA GLU A 47 9.62 -6.13 -10.45
C GLU A 47 10.14 -4.96 -9.61
N LEU A 48 11.23 -5.13 -8.85
CA LEU A 48 11.81 -4.05 -8.03
C LEU A 48 12.09 -2.76 -8.80
N PRO A 49 12.60 -2.78 -10.06
CA PRO A 49 12.76 -1.55 -10.83
C PRO A 49 11.42 -0.82 -11.11
N ALA A 50 10.36 -1.57 -11.40
CA ALA A 50 9.03 -1.00 -11.63
C ALA A 50 8.42 -0.44 -10.34
N ILE A 51 8.58 -1.16 -9.22
CA ILE A 51 8.17 -0.72 -7.89
C ILE A 51 8.90 0.57 -7.51
N ALA A 52 10.22 0.64 -7.69
CA ALA A 52 11.02 1.83 -7.39
C ALA A 52 10.54 3.05 -8.21
N LYS A 53 10.31 2.87 -9.52
CA LYS A 53 9.76 3.92 -10.38
C LYS A 53 8.37 4.37 -9.96
N ALA A 54 7.51 3.44 -9.52
CA ALA A 54 6.21 3.76 -8.96
C ALA A 54 6.34 4.59 -7.67
N VAL A 55 7.24 4.22 -6.75
CA VAL A 55 7.51 4.97 -5.52
C VAL A 55 7.89 6.42 -5.83
N GLU A 56 8.81 6.64 -6.78
CA GLU A 56 9.22 7.99 -7.19
C GLU A 56 8.05 8.81 -7.71
N LYS A 57 7.28 8.25 -8.65
CA LYS A 57 6.16 8.95 -9.28
C LYS A 57 5.00 9.21 -8.31
N ILE A 58 4.72 8.28 -7.40
CA ILE A 58 3.73 8.49 -6.33
C ILE A 58 4.20 9.61 -5.40
N THR A 59 5.47 9.59 -4.99
CA THR A 59 6.04 10.63 -4.11
C THR A 59 5.90 12.02 -4.74
N GLU A 60 6.24 12.17 -6.03
CA GLU A 60 6.08 13.43 -6.78
C GLU A 60 4.63 13.94 -6.77
N ARG A 61 3.65 13.04 -6.89
CA ARG A 61 2.21 13.39 -6.89
C ARG A 61 1.74 13.82 -5.51
N LEU A 62 2.11 13.08 -4.46
CA LEU A 62 1.74 13.42 -3.10
C LEU A 62 2.34 14.76 -2.64
N GLN A 63 3.58 15.07 -3.03
CA GLN A 63 4.19 16.37 -2.75
C GLN A 63 3.44 17.55 -3.39
N LYS A 64 2.66 17.30 -4.46
CA LYS A 64 1.81 18.29 -5.13
C LYS A 64 0.38 18.34 -4.57
N GLY A 65 0.12 17.66 -3.45
CA GLY A 65 -1.18 17.59 -2.79
C GLY A 65 -2.12 16.52 -3.35
N GLY A 66 -1.59 15.55 -4.10
CA GLY A 66 -2.35 14.37 -4.54
C GLY A 66 -2.64 13.38 -3.41
N ARG A 67 -3.47 12.38 -3.72
CA ARG A 67 -3.81 11.23 -2.86
C ARG A 67 -3.63 9.92 -3.62
N ILE A 68 -3.57 8.80 -2.91
CA ILE A 68 -3.54 7.44 -3.47
C ILE A 68 -4.94 6.82 -3.35
N PHE A 69 -5.42 6.25 -4.46
CA PHE A 69 -6.63 5.44 -4.52
C PHE A 69 -6.28 4.03 -5.01
N TYR A 70 -6.23 3.08 -4.09
CA TYR A 70 -6.19 1.66 -4.42
C TYR A 70 -7.58 1.21 -4.87
N VAL A 71 -7.68 0.50 -5.98
CA VAL A 71 -8.95 0.04 -6.53
C VAL A 71 -8.87 -1.45 -6.87
N GLY A 72 -9.78 -2.24 -6.33
CA GLY A 72 -9.81 -3.68 -6.56
C GLY A 72 -11.10 -4.35 -6.09
N ALA A 73 -11.23 -5.65 -6.37
CA ALA A 73 -12.34 -6.48 -5.92
C ALA A 73 -11.83 -7.63 -5.05
N GLY A 74 -12.72 -8.27 -4.29
CA GLY A 74 -12.42 -9.46 -3.49
C GLY A 74 -11.16 -9.32 -2.64
N THR A 75 -10.27 -10.32 -2.72
CA THR A 75 -9.00 -10.32 -1.96
C THR A 75 -8.12 -9.11 -2.28
N SER A 76 -8.01 -8.72 -3.55
CA SER A 76 -7.19 -7.55 -3.94
C SER A 76 -7.70 -6.26 -3.31
N GLY A 77 -9.03 -6.05 -3.29
CA GLY A 77 -9.66 -4.93 -2.61
C GLY A 77 -9.45 -4.96 -1.09
N ARG A 78 -9.54 -6.13 -0.45
CA ARG A 78 -9.32 -6.27 0.99
C ARG A 78 -7.87 -6.00 1.40
N LEU A 79 -6.90 -6.45 0.60
CA LEU A 79 -5.48 -6.14 0.81
C LEU A 79 -5.18 -4.64 0.66
N ALA A 80 -5.84 -3.97 -0.29
CA ALA A 80 -5.78 -2.52 -0.39
C ALA A 80 -6.33 -1.82 0.85
N VAL A 81 -7.46 -2.30 1.39
CA VAL A 81 -8.02 -1.77 2.64
C VAL A 81 -7.04 -1.97 3.80
N LEU A 82 -6.44 -3.16 3.92
CA LEU A 82 -5.41 -3.45 4.93
C LEU A 82 -4.26 -2.43 4.88
N ASP A 83 -3.62 -2.25 3.72
CA ASP A 83 -2.47 -1.34 3.60
C ASP A 83 -2.86 0.13 3.86
N SER A 84 -4.00 0.58 3.31
CA SER A 84 -4.48 1.95 3.54
C SER A 84 -4.83 2.24 5.00
N ALA A 85 -5.41 1.25 5.72
CA ALA A 85 -5.76 1.39 7.13
C ALA A 85 -4.55 1.46 8.06
N GLU A 86 -3.42 0.86 7.66
CA GLU A 86 -2.17 0.91 8.40
C GLU A 86 -1.40 2.23 8.20
N CYS A 87 -1.70 3.00 7.15
CA CYS A 87 -0.98 4.25 6.87
C CYS A 87 -1.14 5.32 7.97
N PRO A 88 -2.35 5.66 8.46
CA PRO A 88 -2.51 6.65 9.52
C PRO A 88 -1.79 6.34 10.83
N PRO A 89 -1.96 5.17 11.47
CA PRO A 89 -1.29 4.91 12.75
C PRO A 89 0.23 4.80 12.61
N THR A 90 0.73 4.36 11.45
CA THR A 90 2.16 4.12 11.19
C THR A 90 2.91 5.40 10.85
N PHE A 91 2.35 6.24 9.98
CA PHE A 91 3.04 7.40 9.39
C PHE A 91 2.43 8.75 9.77
N GLY A 92 1.40 8.78 10.63
CA GLY A 92 0.79 10.02 11.11
C GLY A 92 0.08 10.81 10.01
N VAL A 93 -0.32 10.14 8.94
CA VAL A 93 -1.01 10.76 7.79
C VAL A 93 -2.52 10.68 7.93
N PRO A 94 -3.29 11.62 7.35
CA PRO A 94 -4.75 11.51 7.37
C PRO A 94 -5.22 10.29 6.57
N SER A 95 -6.33 9.69 7.00
CA SER A 95 -6.96 8.55 6.31
C SER A 95 -7.42 8.86 4.88
N THR A 96 -7.47 10.15 4.51
CA THR A 96 -7.78 10.60 3.16
C THR A 96 -6.59 10.57 2.21
N LEU A 97 -5.36 10.42 2.71
CA LEU A 97 -4.15 10.42 1.87
C LEU A 97 -4.00 9.13 1.07
N VAL A 98 -4.29 7.98 1.70
CA VAL A 98 -4.25 6.65 1.08
C VAL A 98 -5.59 6.00 1.33
N GLN A 99 -6.34 5.72 0.25
CA GLN A 99 -7.70 5.23 0.32
C GLN A 99 -7.86 3.97 -0.51
N ALA A 100 -8.70 3.06 -0.04
CA ALA A 100 -9.09 1.88 -0.80
C ALA A 100 -10.55 1.99 -1.28
N ILE A 101 -10.77 1.57 -2.52
CA ILE A 101 -12.06 1.43 -3.18
C ILE A 101 -12.21 -0.04 -3.52
N ILE A 102 -13.06 -0.73 -2.76
CA ILE A 102 -13.38 -2.14 -2.96
C ILE A 102 -14.71 -2.25 -3.71
N ALA A 103 -14.74 -3.08 -4.75
CA ALA A 103 -16.00 -3.40 -5.44
C ALA A 103 -17.00 -4.03 -4.46
N GLY A 104 -18.21 -3.46 -4.37
CA GLY A 104 -19.22 -3.84 -3.38
C GLY A 104 -19.15 -3.07 -2.05
N GLY A 105 -18.22 -2.12 -1.92
CA GLY A 105 -18.18 -1.20 -0.79
C GLY A 105 -17.89 -1.88 0.55
N HIS A 106 -18.40 -1.31 1.64
CA HIS A 106 -18.13 -1.77 3.00
C HIS A 106 -18.51 -3.25 3.22
N ASP A 107 -19.64 -3.70 2.66
CA ASP A 107 -20.11 -5.07 2.85
C ASP A 107 -19.18 -6.12 2.24
N ALA A 108 -18.48 -5.76 1.16
CA ALA A 108 -17.47 -6.60 0.53
C ALA A 108 -16.25 -6.88 1.43
N MET A 109 -16.07 -6.11 2.52
CA MET A 109 -15.02 -6.38 3.51
C MET A 109 -15.30 -7.64 4.31
N LEU A 110 -16.57 -7.87 4.69
CA LEU A 110 -16.95 -8.96 5.58
C LEU A 110 -17.48 -10.18 4.84
N LYS A 111 -18.02 -10.00 3.63
CA LYS A 111 -18.60 -11.07 2.82
C LYS A 111 -18.19 -10.93 1.36
N ALA A 112 -18.20 -12.03 0.61
CA ALA A 112 -18.11 -11.94 -0.85
C ALA A 112 -19.42 -11.37 -1.39
N VAL A 113 -19.32 -10.39 -2.29
CA VAL A 113 -20.44 -9.82 -3.01
C VAL A 113 -20.29 -10.24 -4.46
N GLU A 114 -21.19 -11.10 -4.94
CA GLU A 114 -21.13 -11.63 -6.31
C GLU A 114 -21.45 -10.55 -7.35
N ASN A 115 -20.91 -10.70 -8.56
CA ASN A 115 -21.20 -9.89 -9.77
C ASN A 115 -20.88 -8.39 -9.71
N ILE A 116 -20.37 -7.86 -8.59
CA ILE A 116 -20.02 -6.44 -8.49
C ILE A 116 -18.67 -6.12 -9.14
N GLU A 117 -17.77 -7.10 -9.24
CA GLU A 117 -16.47 -6.93 -9.89
C GLU A 117 -16.55 -6.72 -11.41
N ASP A 118 -17.71 -7.03 -12.00
CA ASP A 118 -18.02 -6.81 -13.40
C ASP A 118 -18.61 -5.41 -13.68
N SER A 119 -19.02 -4.67 -12.65
CA SER A 119 -19.59 -3.33 -12.81
C SER A 119 -18.50 -2.30 -13.10
N ARG A 120 -18.53 -1.70 -14.29
CA ARG A 120 -17.60 -0.61 -14.67
C ARG A 120 -18.04 0.73 -14.10
N GLU A 121 -19.35 0.93 -14.06
CA GLU A 121 -20.03 2.15 -13.64
C GLU A 121 -19.75 2.43 -12.16
N ALA A 122 -19.87 1.40 -11.30
CA ALA A 122 -19.62 1.54 -9.87
C ALA A 122 -18.19 2.03 -9.54
N ALA A 123 -17.19 1.61 -10.32
CA ALA A 123 -15.81 2.08 -10.14
C ALA A 123 -15.68 3.58 -10.46
N ILE A 124 -16.34 4.03 -11.53
CA ILE A 124 -16.34 5.43 -11.97
C ILE A 124 -17.06 6.32 -10.95
N GLU A 125 -18.24 5.89 -10.48
CA GLU A 125 -19.02 6.59 -9.48
C GLU A 125 -18.23 6.79 -8.17
N GLU A 126 -17.52 5.76 -7.70
CA GLU A 126 -16.70 5.87 -6.48
C GLU A 126 -15.50 6.83 -6.63
N LEU A 127 -14.89 6.89 -7.82
CA LEU A 127 -13.83 7.85 -8.13
C LEU A 127 -14.38 9.29 -8.27
N GLN A 128 -15.56 9.45 -8.87
CA GLN A 128 -16.27 10.74 -8.96
C GLN A 128 -16.63 11.28 -7.58
N ARG A 129 -17.23 10.43 -6.73
CA ARG A 129 -17.63 10.79 -5.37
C ARG A 129 -16.46 11.27 -4.51
N ARG A 130 -15.25 10.74 -4.76
CA ARG A 130 -14.01 11.13 -4.06
C ARG A 130 -13.28 12.31 -4.71
N HIS A 131 -13.85 12.85 -5.79
CA HIS A 131 -13.30 13.97 -6.54
C HIS A 131 -11.86 13.69 -6.96
N VAL A 132 -11.63 12.51 -7.56
CA VAL A 132 -10.31 12.17 -8.11
C VAL A 132 -9.92 13.17 -9.19
N SER A 133 -8.66 13.58 -9.20
CA SER A 133 -8.11 14.64 -10.03
C SER A 133 -6.80 14.23 -10.69
N ASP A 134 -6.26 15.10 -11.54
CA ASP A 134 -4.96 14.93 -12.21
C ASP A 134 -3.75 14.92 -11.27
N LYS A 135 -3.94 15.35 -10.01
CA LYS A 135 -2.91 15.29 -8.95
C LYS A 135 -2.83 13.93 -8.29
N ASP A 136 -3.89 13.13 -8.37
CA ASP A 136 -4.02 11.88 -7.64
C ASP A 136 -3.33 10.71 -8.35
N VAL A 137 -3.23 9.60 -7.63
CA VAL A 137 -2.75 8.31 -8.14
C VAL A 137 -3.87 7.29 -8.04
N VAL A 138 -4.19 6.60 -9.14
CA VAL A 138 -5.12 5.47 -9.18
C VAL A 138 -4.34 4.19 -9.39
N ILE A 139 -4.36 3.30 -8.41
CA ILE A 139 -3.63 2.03 -8.43
C ILE A 139 -4.64 0.89 -8.52
N GLY A 140 -4.76 0.30 -9.70
CA GLY A 140 -5.65 -0.83 -9.96
C GLY A 140 -4.99 -2.16 -9.59
N ILE A 141 -5.66 -2.97 -8.78
CA ILE A 141 -5.14 -4.24 -8.27
C ILE A 141 -6.09 -5.36 -8.66
N ALA A 142 -5.59 -6.31 -9.46
CA ALA A 142 -6.32 -7.52 -9.79
C ALA A 142 -5.33 -8.62 -10.19
N ALA A 143 -5.42 -9.79 -9.57
CA ALA A 143 -4.54 -10.92 -9.88
C ALA A 143 -4.58 -11.29 -11.38
N SER A 144 -5.80 -11.35 -11.93
CA SER A 144 -6.06 -11.67 -13.34
C SER A 144 -5.68 -10.56 -14.33
N GLY A 145 -5.48 -9.33 -13.85
CA GLY A 145 -5.17 -8.18 -14.70
C GLY A 145 -6.28 -7.75 -15.67
N ARG A 146 -7.51 -8.24 -15.48
CA ARG A 146 -8.63 -8.00 -16.42
C ARG A 146 -9.99 -7.70 -15.75
N THR A 147 -10.06 -7.67 -14.42
CA THR A 147 -11.29 -7.40 -13.66
C THR A 147 -11.95 -6.11 -14.16
N PRO A 148 -13.20 -6.15 -14.67
CA PRO A 148 -13.83 -4.99 -15.31
C PRO A 148 -13.91 -3.74 -14.44
N PHE A 149 -14.25 -3.89 -13.16
CA PHE A 149 -14.28 -2.79 -12.18
C PHE A 149 -12.92 -2.06 -12.10
N THR A 150 -11.84 -2.83 -11.93
CA THR A 150 -10.47 -2.29 -11.84
C THR A 150 -9.99 -1.69 -13.15
N VAL A 151 -10.32 -2.33 -14.28
CA VAL A 151 -9.99 -1.81 -15.62
C VAL A 151 -10.67 -0.47 -15.87
N ALA A 152 -11.96 -0.33 -15.52
CA ALA A 152 -12.71 0.92 -15.67
C ALA A 152 -12.12 2.04 -14.80
N ALA A 153 -11.70 1.72 -13.57
CA ALA A 153 -11.04 2.67 -12.68
C ALA A 153 -9.75 3.24 -13.29
N LEU A 154 -8.89 2.39 -13.85
CA LEU A 154 -7.66 2.82 -14.51
C LEU A 154 -7.95 3.67 -15.75
N GLN A 155 -8.91 3.28 -16.58
CA GLN A 155 -9.31 4.07 -17.76
C GLN A 155 -9.82 5.45 -17.37
N TYR A 156 -10.65 5.51 -16.32
CA TYR A 156 -11.18 6.77 -15.81
C TYR A 156 -10.08 7.66 -15.19
N GLY A 157 -9.20 7.10 -14.37
CA GLY A 157 -8.03 7.81 -13.83
C GLY A 157 -7.16 8.41 -14.94
N LYS A 158 -6.90 7.63 -16.01
CA LYS A 158 -6.14 8.09 -17.17
C LYS A 158 -6.82 9.23 -17.91
N LYS A 159 -8.15 9.15 -18.10
CA LYS A 159 -8.96 10.24 -18.67
C LYS A 159 -8.82 11.53 -17.87
N LEU A 160 -8.73 11.44 -16.54
CA LEU A 160 -8.52 12.56 -15.63
C LEU A 160 -7.05 13.01 -15.53
N LYS A 161 -6.12 12.36 -16.23
CA LYS A 161 -4.67 12.60 -16.14
C LYS A 161 -4.06 12.32 -14.76
N ALA A 162 -4.77 11.57 -13.91
CA ALA A 162 -4.21 10.99 -12.70
C ALA A 162 -3.08 10.02 -13.09
N LEU A 163 -2.08 9.84 -12.23
CA LEU A 163 -1.09 8.79 -12.44
C LEU A 163 -1.78 7.43 -12.27
N THR A 164 -1.68 6.57 -13.27
CA THR A 164 -2.28 5.23 -13.22
C THR A 164 -1.23 4.13 -13.09
N ILE A 165 -1.45 3.20 -12.16
CA ILE A 165 -0.54 2.08 -11.90
C ILE A 165 -1.34 0.78 -11.84
N SER A 166 -0.92 -0.26 -12.54
CA SER A 166 -1.52 -1.59 -12.44
C SER A 166 -0.66 -2.54 -11.63
N ILE A 167 -1.28 -3.29 -10.71
CA ILE A 167 -0.69 -4.42 -10.00
C ILE A 167 -1.42 -5.70 -10.41
N THR A 168 -0.69 -6.63 -11.02
CA THR A 168 -1.17 -7.95 -11.45
C THR A 168 -0.24 -9.05 -10.95
N THR A 169 -0.65 -10.31 -11.05
CA THR A 169 0.18 -11.43 -10.53
C THR A 169 0.31 -12.61 -11.49
N ARG A 170 -0.06 -12.38 -12.75
CA ARG A 170 0.01 -13.33 -13.88
C ARG A 170 0.79 -12.74 -15.05
N GLY A 171 1.75 -11.87 -14.73
CA GLY A 171 2.46 -11.08 -15.75
C GLY A 171 1.61 -9.96 -16.35
N LYS A 172 2.03 -9.50 -17.53
CA LYS A 172 1.40 -8.39 -18.25
C LYS A 172 -0.01 -8.75 -18.69
N SER A 173 -0.90 -7.76 -18.71
CA SER A 173 -2.33 -7.95 -18.97
C SER A 173 -2.96 -6.71 -19.58
N LYS A 174 -4.27 -6.75 -19.79
CA LYS A 174 -5.07 -5.59 -20.20
C LYS A 174 -4.88 -4.37 -19.29
N MET A 175 -4.76 -4.58 -17.97
CA MET A 175 -4.47 -3.47 -17.05
C MET A 175 -3.09 -2.84 -17.31
N SER A 176 -2.10 -3.64 -17.70
CA SER A 176 -0.75 -3.19 -18.02
C SER A 176 -0.68 -2.32 -19.28
N GLU A 177 -1.58 -2.54 -20.23
CA GLU A 177 -1.69 -1.71 -21.46
C GLU A 177 -2.34 -0.35 -21.19
N ILE A 178 -3.19 -0.29 -20.16
CA ILE A 178 -3.94 0.91 -19.81
C ILE A 178 -3.12 1.82 -18.90
N ALA A 179 -2.48 1.26 -17.88
CA ALA A 179 -1.78 2.03 -16.85
C ALA A 179 -0.49 2.70 -17.38
N ASP A 180 -0.10 3.82 -16.77
CA ASP A 180 1.16 4.51 -17.09
C ASP A 180 2.37 3.70 -16.61
N LEU A 181 2.21 2.97 -15.49
CA LEU A 181 3.19 2.04 -14.94
C LEU A 181 2.52 0.70 -14.60
N SER A 182 3.24 -0.41 -14.83
CA SER A 182 2.77 -1.75 -14.48
C SER A 182 3.79 -2.43 -13.59
N ILE A 183 3.31 -3.03 -12.50
CA ILE A 183 4.03 -3.95 -11.61
C ILE A 183 3.34 -5.30 -11.77
N ALA A 184 4.02 -6.25 -12.41
CA ALA A 184 3.38 -7.46 -12.90
C ALA A 184 4.20 -8.71 -12.60
N PRO A 185 4.46 -9.04 -11.31
CA PRO A 185 5.15 -10.29 -10.99
C PRO A 185 4.35 -11.47 -11.52
N ASP A 186 4.98 -12.39 -12.21
CA ASP A 186 4.33 -13.67 -12.53
C ASP A 186 4.64 -14.68 -11.43
N VAL A 187 3.63 -14.99 -10.60
CA VAL A 187 3.76 -15.99 -9.53
C VAL A 187 3.36 -17.40 -10.00
N GLY A 188 2.99 -17.57 -11.27
CA GLY A 188 2.55 -18.84 -11.84
C GLY A 188 1.22 -19.36 -11.27
N ALA A 189 0.82 -20.56 -11.69
CA ALA A 189 -0.42 -21.20 -11.26
C ALA A 189 -0.46 -21.42 -9.73
N GLU A 190 -1.63 -21.31 -9.12
CA GLU A 190 -1.80 -21.56 -7.68
C GLU A 190 -1.77 -23.07 -7.39
N VAL A 191 -1.44 -23.47 -6.16
CA VAL A 191 -1.53 -24.89 -5.77
C VAL A 191 -2.96 -25.42 -5.78
N LEU A 192 -3.92 -24.56 -5.45
CA LEU A 192 -5.35 -24.77 -5.67
C LEU A 192 -5.77 -23.91 -6.86
N THR A 193 -6.04 -24.55 -8.00
CA THR A 193 -6.39 -23.89 -9.28
C THR A 193 -7.38 -22.74 -9.08
N GLY A 194 -7.05 -21.57 -9.62
CA GLY A 194 -7.89 -20.36 -9.54
C GLY A 194 -7.91 -19.63 -8.18
N SER A 195 -7.37 -20.20 -7.11
CA SER A 195 -7.39 -19.61 -5.76
C SER A 195 -6.35 -18.49 -5.58
N THR A 196 -6.50 -17.38 -6.31
CA THR A 196 -5.56 -16.24 -6.32
C THR A 196 -5.48 -15.50 -4.97
N ARG A 197 -6.28 -15.87 -3.97
CA ARG A 197 -6.06 -15.40 -2.60
C ARG A 197 -4.74 -15.90 -1.98
N MET A 198 -4.07 -16.87 -2.60
CA MET A 198 -2.83 -17.49 -2.15
C MET A 198 -1.59 -16.72 -2.64
N LYS A 199 -0.77 -17.27 -3.55
CA LYS A 199 0.49 -16.62 -3.96
C LYS A 199 0.28 -15.23 -4.52
N SER A 200 -0.76 -15.06 -5.32
CA SER A 200 -1.14 -13.76 -5.88
C SER A 200 -1.48 -12.73 -4.79
N GLY A 201 -2.28 -13.11 -3.79
CA GLY A 201 -2.56 -12.26 -2.62
C GLY A 201 -1.29 -11.91 -1.85
N THR A 202 -0.40 -12.87 -1.63
CA THR A 202 0.89 -12.65 -0.96
C THR A 202 1.76 -11.65 -1.74
N ALA A 203 1.86 -11.78 -3.07
CA ALA A 203 2.60 -10.84 -3.91
C ALA A 203 2.02 -9.42 -3.83
N GLN A 204 0.69 -9.30 -3.90
CA GLN A 204 0.00 -8.01 -3.78
C GLN A 204 0.28 -7.36 -2.42
N LYS A 205 0.22 -8.12 -1.33
CA LYS A 205 0.58 -7.64 0.01
C LYS A 205 2.02 -7.14 0.07
N MET A 206 2.96 -7.89 -0.50
CA MET A 206 4.38 -7.50 -0.52
C MET A 206 4.57 -6.18 -1.27
N ILE A 207 3.95 -6.05 -2.46
CA ILE A 207 4.06 -4.84 -3.30
C ILE A 207 3.41 -3.64 -2.60
N LEU A 208 2.20 -3.78 -2.05
CA LEU A 208 1.52 -2.70 -1.34
C LEU A 208 2.36 -2.19 -0.17
N GLY A 209 2.88 -3.10 0.66
CA GLY A 209 3.76 -2.74 1.77
C GLY A 209 5.06 -2.07 1.33
N MET A 210 5.64 -2.47 0.19
CA MET A 210 6.79 -1.77 -0.40
C MET A 210 6.41 -0.36 -0.84
N LEU A 211 5.29 -0.20 -1.57
CA LEU A 211 4.85 1.09 -2.07
C LEU A 211 4.56 2.07 -0.93
N SER A 212 3.67 1.70 0.02
CA SER A 212 3.27 2.57 1.13
C SER A 212 4.48 2.95 1.99
N THR A 213 5.28 1.96 2.43
CA THR A 213 6.44 2.20 3.28
C THR A 213 7.51 3.05 2.60
N SER A 214 7.86 2.74 1.35
CA SER A 214 8.90 3.49 0.63
C SER A 214 8.44 4.90 0.27
N VAL A 215 7.19 5.10 -0.15
CA VAL A 215 6.63 6.44 -0.40
C VAL A 215 6.64 7.28 0.87
N MET A 216 6.16 6.74 1.99
CA MET A 216 6.13 7.49 3.25
C MET A 216 7.54 7.81 3.76
N THR A 217 8.49 6.90 3.54
CA THR A 217 9.92 7.16 3.81
C THR A 217 10.45 8.31 2.96
N LYS A 218 10.14 8.33 1.65
CA LYS A 218 10.55 9.42 0.72
C LYS A 218 9.86 10.75 1.03
N LEU A 219 8.67 10.71 1.63
CA LEU A 219 7.98 11.88 2.19
C LEU A 219 8.49 12.28 3.58
N GLY A 220 9.55 11.64 4.07
CA GLY A 220 10.24 12.03 5.29
C GLY A 220 9.60 11.53 6.58
N LYS A 221 8.58 10.66 6.53
CA LYS A 221 7.84 10.12 7.70
C LYS A 221 8.64 9.14 8.57
N VAL A 222 9.80 8.73 8.07
CA VAL A 222 10.72 7.78 8.73
C VAL A 222 12.08 8.47 8.90
N HIS A 223 12.73 8.25 10.04
CA HIS A 223 14.10 8.69 10.30
C HIS A 223 14.95 7.47 10.64
N LYS A 224 16.06 7.25 9.92
CA LYS A 224 16.78 5.96 9.94
C LYS A 224 15.79 4.83 9.64
N ASN A 225 15.53 3.94 10.60
CA ASN A 225 14.52 2.89 10.57
C ASN A 225 13.40 3.11 11.62
N LEU A 226 13.24 4.34 12.11
CA LEU A 226 12.30 4.73 13.17
C LEU A 226 11.09 5.49 12.61
N MET A 227 9.88 5.08 13.01
CA MET A 227 8.62 5.74 12.65
C MET A 227 8.41 6.99 13.51
N VAL A 228 9.04 8.10 13.12
CA VAL A 228 9.01 9.35 13.90
C VAL A 228 7.66 10.07 13.88
N ASP A 229 6.74 9.66 13.00
CA ASP A 229 5.37 10.17 12.90
C ASP A 229 4.31 9.15 13.37
N VAL A 230 4.70 8.14 14.13
CA VAL A 230 3.75 7.17 14.70
C VAL A 230 2.71 7.85 15.59
N ILE A 231 1.44 7.44 15.47
CA ILE A 231 0.37 7.88 16.37
C ILE A 231 0.36 6.97 17.59
N ALA A 232 0.83 7.50 18.73
CA ALA A 232 0.94 6.75 19.98
C ALA A 232 -0.40 6.61 20.73
N SER A 233 -1.35 5.86 20.16
CA SER A 233 -2.72 5.72 20.66
C SER A 233 -2.92 4.70 21.79
N ASN A 234 -1.90 3.91 22.13
CA ASN A 234 -1.94 2.91 23.20
C ASN A 234 -0.60 2.83 23.92
N GLU A 235 -0.57 2.20 25.09
CA GLU A 235 0.61 2.11 25.95
C GLU A 235 1.84 1.55 25.21
N LYS A 236 1.67 0.48 24.42
CA LYS A 236 2.76 -0.09 23.61
C LYS A 236 3.37 0.94 22.65
N LEU A 237 2.53 1.72 21.97
CA LEU A 237 3.00 2.75 21.04
C LEU A 237 3.59 3.97 21.76
N GLN A 238 3.11 4.31 22.96
CA GLN A 238 3.72 5.34 23.80
C GLN A 238 5.12 4.94 24.28
N ARG A 239 5.30 3.69 24.73
CA ARG A 239 6.64 3.16 25.07
C ARG A 239 7.58 3.13 23.87
N ARG A 240 7.06 2.79 22.69
CA ARG A 240 7.81 2.89 21.43
C ARG A 240 8.23 4.33 21.13
N ALA A 241 7.33 5.29 21.29
CA ALA A 241 7.63 6.71 21.11
C ALA A 241 8.73 7.19 22.07
N GLU A 242 8.65 6.80 23.36
CA GLU A 242 9.69 7.07 24.36
C GLU A 242 11.06 6.53 23.93
N GLY A 243 11.10 5.31 23.38
CA GLY A 243 12.32 4.70 22.83
C GLY A 243 12.88 5.46 21.63
N ILE A 244 12.03 5.86 20.69
CA ILE A 244 12.44 6.65 19.51
C ILE A 244 13.09 7.97 19.93
N VAL A 245 12.44 8.73 20.82
CA VAL A 245 12.95 10.04 21.26
C VAL A 245 14.24 9.87 22.07
N SER A 246 14.29 8.88 22.97
CA SER A 246 15.48 8.52 23.75
C SER A 246 16.68 8.22 22.84
N GLU A 247 16.50 7.36 21.84
CA GLU A 247 17.56 6.96 20.90
C GLU A 247 18.04 8.13 20.03
N VAL A 248 17.11 8.92 19.49
CA VAL A 248 17.46 10.01 18.57
C VAL A 248 18.15 11.16 19.30
N CYS A 249 17.69 11.52 20.50
CA CYS A 249 18.20 12.66 21.26
C CYS A 249 19.31 12.31 22.28
N GLY A 250 19.58 11.02 22.52
CA GLY A 250 20.57 10.59 23.50
C GLY A 250 20.20 10.93 24.95
N ILE A 251 18.92 10.83 25.30
CA ILE A 251 18.37 11.19 26.63
C ILE A 251 17.72 10.01 27.33
N SER A 252 17.44 10.12 28.63
CA SER A 252 16.71 9.06 29.36
C SER A 252 15.26 8.93 28.90
N HIS A 253 14.68 7.72 29.06
CA HIS A 253 13.26 7.48 28.78
C HIS A 253 12.32 8.38 29.59
N GLU A 254 12.69 8.72 30.82
CA GLU A 254 11.92 9.63 31.68
C GLU A 254 11.87 11.03 31.08
N ARG A 255 13.01 11.54 30.60
CA ARG A 255 13.09 12.83 29.92
C ARG A 255 12.34 12.80 28.58
N ALA A 256 12.49 11.72 27.82
CA ALA A 256 11.74 11.51 26.58
C ALA A 256 10.21 11.51 26.81
N ARG A 257 9.73 10.84 27.86
CA ARG A 257 8.32 10.85 28.26
C ARG A 257 7.82 12.26 28.57
N ALA A 258 8.58 13.02 29.37
CA ALA A 258 8.21 14.39 29.71
C ALA A 258 8.07 15.27 28.47
N LEU A 259 9.00 15.18 27.51
CA LEU A 259 8.93 15.90 26.23
C LEU A 259 7.71 15.46 25.40
N LEU A 260 7.46 14.15 25.30
CA LEU A 260 6.34 13.59 24.55
C LEU A 260 4.99 14.08 25.08
N GLN A 261 4.82 14.19 26.40
CA GLN A 261 3.59 14.71 27.01
C GLN A 261 3.26 16.13 26.56
N MET A 262 4.28 16.97 26.30
CA MET A 262 4.09 18.35 25.84
C MET A 262 3.59 18.45 24.39
N VAL A 263 3.78 17.40 23.59
CA VAL A 263 3.48 17.41 22.14
C VAL A 263 2.50 16.31 21.74
N ASN A 264 1.61 15.93 22.66
CA ASN A 264 0.58 14.90 22.45
C ASN A 264 1.18 13.56 21.97
N TYR A 265 2.29 13.15 22.58
CA TYR A 265 3.03 11.90 22.30
C TYR A 265 3.50 11.73 20.86
N HIS A 266 3.78 12.83 20.15
CA HIS A 266 4.29 12.79 18.78
C HIS A 266 5.83 12.82 18.73
N PRO A 267 6.54 11.75 18.31
CA PRO A 267 8.00 11.67 18.43
C PRO A 267 8.77 12.75 17.66
N ARG A 268 8.44 13.01 16.38
CA ARG A 268 9.07 14.08 15.60
C ARG A 268 8.99 15.43 16.32
N LYS A 269 7.82 15.78 16.86
CA LYS A 269 7.62 17.05 17.56
C LYS A 269 8.49 17.11 18.82
N ALA A 270 8.56 16.03 19.59
CA ALA A 270 9.39 15.98 20.80
C ALA A 270 10.88 16.12 20.48
N ILE A 271 11.34 15.47 19.40
CA ILE A 271 12.73 15.58 18.93
C ILE A 271 13.05 17.01 18.49
N LEU A 272 12.21 17.62 17.64
CA LEU A 272 12.41 19.00 17.18
C LEU A 272 12.40 20.00 18.34
N MET A 273 11.49 19.82 19.30
CA MET A 273 11.41 20.66 20.50
C MET A 273 12.70 20.59 21.32
N TYR A 274 13.25 19.39 21.49
CA TYR A 274 14.46 19.15 22.26
C TYR A 274 15.72 19.68 21.56
N GLU A 275 15.97 19.24 20.32
CA GLU A 275 17.19 19.54 19.57
C GLU A 275 17.31 21.02 19.20
N LEU A 276 16.18 21.69 18.92
CA LEU A 276 16.16 23.08 18.47
C LEU A 276 15.79 24.08 19.58
N HIS A 277 15.55 23.61 20.80
CA HIS A 277 15.12 24.42 21.94
C HIS A 277 13.90 25.32 21.63
N LEU A 278 12.93 24.77 20.89
CA LEU A 278 11.75 25.50 20.42
C LEU A 278 10.54 25.31 21.34
N SER A 279 9.60 26.25 21.30
CA SER A 279 8.28 26.07 21.92
C SER A 279 7.43 25.06 21.13
N VAL A 280 6.40 24.51 21.78
CA VAL A 280 5.44 23.59 21.14
C VAL A 280 4.81 24.25 19.92
N GLU A 281 4.37 25.50 20.03
CA GLU A 281 3.73 26.25 18.95
C GLU A 281 4.64 26.38 17.74
N LYS A 282 5.94 26.64 17.97
CA LYS A 282 6.91 26.79 16.88
C LYS A 282 7.18 25.45 16.17
N VAL A 283 7.22 24.35 16.93
CA VAL A 283 7.34 22.99 16.37
C VAL A 283 6.11 22.62 15.53
N GLU A 284 4.91 22.99 15.99
CA GLU A 284 3.69 22.78 15.20
C GLU A 284 3.72 23.56 13.88
N GLN A 285 4.14 24.82 13.91
CA GLN A 285 4.31 25.62 12.70
C GLN A 285 5.29 24.97 11.72
N ILE A 286 6.46 24.50 12.19
CA ILE A 286 7.48 23.86 11.33
C ILE A 286 6.92 22.58 10.68
N THR A 287 6.26 21.74 11.47
CA THR A 287 5.72 20.45 10.96
C THR A 287 4.57 20.65 9.97
N GLN A 288 3.77 21.70 10.13
CA GLN A 288 2.71 22.07 9.17
C GLN A 288 3.25 22.76 7.91
N GLN A 289 4.25 23.63 8.05
CA GLN A 289 4.86 24.36 6.93
C GLN A 289 5.69 23.43 6.03
N TYR A 290 6.31 22.40 6.61
CA TYR A 290 7.20 21.49 5.89
C TYR A 290 6.80 20.01 6.08
N PRO A 291 5.60 19.60 5.63
CA PRO A 291 5.03 18.29 5.96
C PRO A 291 5.72 17.10 5.27
N TYR A 292 6.49 17.39 4.22
CA TYR A 292 7.24 16.41 3.41
C TYR A 292 8.76 16.53 3.54
N ARG A 293 9.25 17.31 4.52
CA ARG A 293 10.67 17.32 4.85
C ARG A 293 10.96 16.21 5.87
N SER A 294 12.07 15.50 5.65
CA SER A 294 12.55 14.54 6.64
C SER A 294 12.90 15.22 7.96
N LEU A 295 12.94 14.47 9.05
CA LEU A 295 13.33 15.00 10.36
C LEU A 295 14.71 15.67 10.28
N GLN A 296 15.66 15.06 9.56
CA GLN A 296 17.00 15.63 9.37
C GLN A 296 16.97 16.96 8.61
N GLN A 297 16.14 17.07 7.57
CA GLN A 297 15.97 18.33 6.82
C GLN A 297 15.29 19.42 7.65
N GLN A 298 14.40 19.05 8.59
CA GLN A 298 13.77 19.99 9.51
C GLN A 298 14.73 20.47 10.60
N LEU A 299 15.57 19.57 11.13
CA LEU A 299 16.64 19.94 12.09
C LEU A 299 17.65 20.91 11.45
N ALA A 300 18.01 20.70 10.18
CA ALA A 300 18.94 21.55 9.45
C ALA A 300 18.40 22.95 9.09
N LEU A 301 17.12 23.27 9.36
CA LEU A 301 16.57 24.61 9.09
C LEU A 301 17.08 25.70 10.03
N PHE A 302 17.61 25.31 11.19
CA PHE A 302 17.99 26.21 12.28
C PHE A 302 19.45 26.04 12.72
N ASN A 303 20.23 25.32 11.91
CA ASN A 303 21.68 25.20 12.07
C ASN A 303 22.41 26.25 11.24
#